data_AF-Q6L0P6-F1
#
_entry.id   AF-Q6L0P6-F1
#
_cell.length_a   1.000
_cell.length_b   1.000
_cell.length_c   1.000
_cell.angle_alpha   90.00
_cell.angle_beta   90.00
_cell.angle_gamma   90.00
#
_symmetry.space_group_name_H-M   'P 1'
#
loop_
_entity.id
_entity.type
_entity.pdbx_description
1 polymer ?
#
loop_
_entity_poly.entity_id
_entity_poly.type
_entity_poly.pdbx_seq_one_letter_code
_entity_poly.pdbx_strand_id
1 'polypeptide(L)'
;MEYKCYICKKAFRSGEKFTFTKEGSVHLDCFVSDKRLKIEENKIEKLRTLSLILDYELTYLVELLNIKPEDDESKEITRQKIKELEKASGETTKMIYEL
;
A
#
# COMPACT_ATOMS: atom_id res chain seq x y z
N MET A 1 -12.32 -9.08 0.38
CA MET A 1 -12.31 -8.68 1.81
C MET A 1 -12.63 -7.20 1.87
N GLU A 2 -13.44 -6.76 2.83
CA GLU A 2 -13.81 -5.35 3.00
C GLU A 2 -13.07 -4.79 4.21
N TYR A 3 -12.47 -3.61 4.04
CA TYR A 3 -11.68 -2.91 5.04
C TYR A 3 -12.25 -1.52 5.27
N LYS A 4 -11.85 -0.88 6.37
CA LYS A 4 -12.32 0.47 6.72
C LYS A 4 -11.14 1.39 6.99
N CYS A 5 -11.12 2.54 6.32
CA CYS A 5 -10.06 3.52 6.51
C CYS A 5 -10.14 4.11 7.92
N TYR A 6 -9.09 3.98 8.72
CA TYR A 6 -9.12 4.56 10.08
C TYR A 6 -9.16 6.09 10.06
N ILE A 7 -8.79 6.74 8.96
CA ILE A 7 -8.82 8.20 8.79
C ILE A 7 -10.20 8.67 8.33
N CYS A 8 -10.61 8.34 7.10
CA CYS A 8 -11.85 8.87 6.52
C CYS A 8 -13.10 8.02 6.83
N LYS A 9 -12.93 6.88 7.52
CA LYS A 9 -13.99 5.94 7.92
C LYS A 9 -14.79 5.30 6.78
N LYS A 10 -14.44 5.56 5.51
CA LYS A 10 -15.03 4.89 4.34
C LYS A 10 -14.52 3.45 4.22
N ALA A 11 -15.38 2.57 3.72
CA ALA A 11 -15.02 1.20 3.39
C ALA A 11 -14.37 1.12 2.00
N PHE A 12 -13.47 0.15 1.83
CA PHE A 12 -12.78 -0.14 0.58
C PHE A 12 -12.48 -1.63 0.45
N ARG A 13 -12.17 -2.08 -0.76
CA ARG A 13 -11.96 -3.50 -1.07
C ARG A 13 -10.50 -3.80 -1.44
N SER A 14 -10.18 -5.09 -1.45
CA SER A 14 -8.87 -5.66 -1.82
C SER A 14 -8.32 -5.22 -3.19
N GLY A 15 -9.15 -4.68 -4.09
CA GLY A 15 -8.75 -4.16 -5.41
C GLY A 15 -8.47 -2.66 -5.44
N GLU A 16 -8.46 -1.99 -4.28
CA GLU A 16 -8.13 -0.57 -4.16
C GLU A 16 -6.73 -0.40 -3.55
N LYS A 17 -6.13 0.79 -3.72
CA LYS A 17 -4.81 1.10 -3.15
C LYS A 17 -4.94 1.46 -1.67
N PHE A 18 -4.55 0.54 -0.80
CA PHE A 18 -4.51 0.74 0.64
C PHE A 18 -3.29 0.08 1.26
N THR A 19 -2.96 0.47 2.48
CA THR A 19 -1.91 -0.15 3.28
C THR A 19 -2.36 -0.34 4.73
N PHE A 20 -1.55 -1.04 5.52
CA PHE A 20 -1.75 -1.25 6.95
C PHE A 20 -0.70 -0.49 7.75
N THR A 21 -1.17 0.32 8.69
CA THR A 21 -0.33 0.95 9.70
C THR A 21 -0.60 0.33 11.07
N LYS A 22 0.05 0.84 12.13
CA LYS A 22 -0.21 0.41 13.51
C LYS A 22 -1.64 0.75 13.97
N GLU A 23 -2.26 1.76 13.38
CA GLU A 23 -3.64 2.21 13.66
C GLU A 23 -4.69 1.42 12.87
N GLY A 24 -4.28 0.70 11.82
CA GLY A 24 -5.14 -0.15 11.02
C GLY A 24 -5.03 0.11 9.52
N SER A 25 -6.04 -0.33 8.77
CA SER A 25 -6.10 -0.19 7.31
C SER A 25 -6.41 1.25 6.89
N VAL A 26 -5.76 1.74 5.84
CA VAL A 26 -5.87 3.14 5.39
C VAL A 26 -5.66 3.25 3.87
N HIS A 27 -6.44 4.12 3.21
CA HIS A 27 -6.16 4.46 1.81
C HIS A 27 -4.79 5.13 1.70
N LEU A 28 -4.08 4.87 0.61
CA LEU A 28 -2.81 5.53 0.33
C LEU A 28 -2.92 7.06 0.44
N ASP A 29 -3.91 7.65 -0.24
CA ASP A 29 -4.12 9.10 -0.25
C ASP A 29 -4.40 9.68 1.14
N CYS A 30 -5.21 8.96 1.94
CA CYS A 30 -5.50 9.38 3.32
C CYS A 30 -4.23 9.34 4.17
N PHE A 31 -3.43 8.28 4.03
CA PHE A 31 -2.20 8.10 4.78
C PHE A 31 -1.17 9.18 4.46
N VAL A 32 -0.90 9.43 3.18
CA VAL A 32 0.05 10.45 2.74
C VAL A 32 -0.39 11.86 3.13
N SER A 33 -1.69 12.16 2.98
CA SER A 33 -2.23 13.47 3.36
C SER A 33 -2.12 13.73 4.86
N ASP A 34 -2.47 12.74 5.69
CA ASP A 34 -2.34 12.84 7.15
C ASP A 34 -0.89 12.95 7.59
N LYS A 35 0.02 12.19 6.95
CA LYS A 35 1.45 12.26 7.26
C LYS A 35 2.06 13.61 6.91
N ARG A 36 1.71 14.18 5.74
CA ARG A 36 2.21 15.49 5.29
C ARG A 36 1.92 16.62 6.28
N LEU A 37 0.79 16.56 7.00
CA LEU A 37 0.40 17.56 8.00
C LEU A 37 1.20 17.47 9.31
N LYS A 38 1.94 16.37 9.53
CA LYS A 38 2.57 16.04 10.82
C LYS A 38 4.11 16.01 10.78
N ILE A 39 4.72 16.13 9.60
CA ILE A 39 6.17 16.05 9.43
C ILE A 39 6.80 17.43 9.26
N GLU A 40 8.08 17.51 9.57
CA GLU A 40 8.93 18.69 9.33
C GLU A 40 9.13 18.96 7.84
N GLU A 41 9.33 20.23 7.47
CA GLU A 41 9.46 20.69 6.08
C GLU A 41 10.63 20.01 5.34
N ASN A 42 11.74 19.76 6.04
CA ASN A 42 12.92 19.06 5.53
C ASN A 42 12.67 17.58 5.15
N LYS A 43 11.56 16.98 5.60
CA LYS A 43 11.17 15.58 5.29
C LYS A 43 10.16 15.49 4.14
N ILE A 44 9.62 16.60 3.65
CA ILE A 44 8.55 16.60 2.63
C ILE A 44 8.99 15.91 1.34
N GLU A 45 10.21 16.17 0.84
CA GLU A 45 10.69 15.53 -0.39
C GLU A 45 10.88 14.01 -0.21
N LYS A 46 11.33 13.59 0.98
CA LYS A 46 11.43 12.17 1.32
C LYS A 46 10.05 11.50 1.39
N LEU A 47 9.07 12.16 2.01
CA LEU A 47 7.67 11.70 1.99
C LEU A 47 7.17 11.57 0.56
N ARG A 48 7.41 12.57 -0.29
CA ARG A 48 6.98 12.55 -1.70
C ARG A 48 7.57 11.35 -2.45
N THR A 49 8.87 11.12 -2.30
CA THR A 49 9.57 10.00 -2.94
C THR A 49 9.00 8.66 -2.49
N LEU A 50 8.87 8.46 -1.17
CA LEU A 50 8.33 7.22 -0.62
C LEU A 50 6.86 6.99 -1.00
N SER A 51 6.06 8.06 -1.07
CA SER A 51 4.66 7.98 -1.47
C SER A 51 4.51 7.51 -2.92
N LEU A 52 5.39 7.97 -3.82
CA LEU A 52 5.42 7.50 -5.21
C LEU A 52 5.82 6.04 -5.30
N ILE A 53 6.86 5.62 -4.56
CA ILE A 53 7.28 4.21 -4.50
C ILE A 53 6.12 3.33 -4.04
N LEU A 54 5.45 3.71 -2.94
CA LEU A 54 4.31 2.96 -2.42
C LEU A 54 3.14 2.93 -3.41
N ASP A 55 2.88 4.03 -4.14
CA ASP A 55 1.85 4.06 -5.17
C ASP A 55 2.11 3.05 -6.30
N TYR A 56 3.35 2.96 -6.77
CA TYR A 56 3.74 1.98 -7.79
C TYR A 56 3.62 0.54 -7.26
N GLU A 57 4.09 0.29 -6.04
CA GLU A 57 4.01 -1.04 -5.40
C GLU A 57 2.55 -1.49 -5.25
N LEU A 58 1.67 -0.62 -4.75
CA LEU A 58 0.26 -0.94 -4.57
C LEU A 58 -0.49 -1.05 -5.90
N THR A 59 -0.12 -0.25 -6.90
CA THR A 59 -0.69 -0.38 -8.26
C THR A 59 -0.37 -1.75 -8.83
N TYR A 60 0.90 -2.16 -8.78
CA TYR A 60 1.31 -3.46 -9.28
C TYR A 60 0.70 -4.62 -8.48
N LEU A 61 0.51 -4.46 -7.17
CA LEU A 61 -0.17 -5.45 -6.33
C LEU A 61 -1.61 -5.66 -6.76
N VAL A 62 -2.34 -4.57 -6.99
CA VAL A 62 -3.72 -4.62 -7.49
C VAL A 62 -3.78 -5.30 -8.86
N GLU A 63 -2.82 -5.04 -9.76
CA GLU A 63 -2.73 -5.71 -11.05
C GLU A 63 -2.50 -7.22 -10.90
N LEU A 64 -1.52 -7.63 -10.08
CA LEU A 64 -1.24 -9.05 -9.82
C LEU A 64 -2.46 -9.79 -9.24
N LEU A 65 -3.21 -9.15 -8.33
CA LEU A 65 -4.43 -9.72 -7.75
C LEU A 65 -5.55 -9.95 -8.78
N ASN A 66 -5.51 -9.26 -9.92
CA ASN A 66 -6.48 -9.42 -11.00
C ASN A 66 -6.08 -10.50 -12.02
N ILE A 67 -4.84 -11.00 -11.98
CA ILE A 67 -4.38 -12.10 -12.84
C ILE A 67 -5.08 -13.40 -12.40
N LYS A 68 -5.67 -14.10 -13.36
CA LYS A 68 -6.36 -15.39 -13.15
C LYS A 68 -5.65 -16.51 -13.91
N PRO A 69 -4.52 -17.03 -13.39
CA PRO A 69 -3.79 -18.11 -14.05
C PRO A 69 -4.59 -19.42 -14.01
N GLU A 70 -4.53 -20.18 -15.10
CA GLU A 70 -5.30 -21.42 -15.27
C GLU A 70 -4.56 -22.63 -14.70
N ASP A 71 -3.25 -22.71 -14.93
CA ASP A 71 -2.38 -23.79 -14.46
C ASP A 71 -1.79 -23.52 -13.06
N ASP A 72 -1.35 -24.58 -12.39
CA ASP A 72 -0.88 -24.51 -11.01
C ASP A 72 0.52 -23.89 -10.85
N GLU A 73 1.36 -23.97 -11.88
CA GLU A 73 2.68 -23.36 -11.89
C GLU A 73 2.56 -21.82 -11.91
N SER A 74 1.76 -21.30 -12.83
CA SER A 74 1.47 -19.86 -12.95
C SER A 74 0.76 -19.30 -11.70
N LYS A 75 -0.11 -20.09 -11.05
CA LYS A 75 -0.73 -19.73 -9.76
C LYS A 75 0.32 -19.53 -8.68
N GLU A 76 1.28 -20.45 -8.56
CA GLU A 76 2.32 -20.35 -7.55
C GLU A 76 3.27 -19.17 -7.83
N ILE A 77 3.66 -18.94 -9.10
CA ILE A 77 4.46 -17.78 -9.50
C ILE A 77 3.76 -16.48 -9.10
N THR A 78 2.47 -16.34 -9.45
CA THR A 78 1.68 -15.15 -9.13
C THR A 78 1.59 -14.95 -7.62
N ARG A 79 1.37 -16.03 -6.85
CA ARG A 79 1.32 -15.99 -5.39
C ARG A 79 2.64 -15.55 -4.76
N GLN A 80 3.78 -16.02 -5.28
CA GLN A 80 5.10 -15.61 -4.80
C GLN A 80 5.33 -14.12 -5.05
N LYS A 81 4.99 -13.63 -6.26
CA LYS A 81 5.12 -12.21 -6.60
C LYS A 81 4.24 -11.30 -5.74
N ILE A 82 3.00 -11.73 -5.45
CA ILE A 82 2.12 -11.03 -4.51
C ILE A 82 2.79 -10.90 -3.14
N LYS A 83 3.32 -11.99 -2.57
CA LYS A 83 3.98 -11.97 -1.24
C LYS A 83 5.21 -11.06 -1.20
N GLU A 84 6.03 -11.08 -2.24
CA GLU A 84 7.21 -10.20 -2.36
C GLU A 84 6.79 -8.72 -2.32
N LEU A 85 5.71 -8.40 -3.04
CA LEU A 85 5.23 -7.04 -3.17
C LEU A 85 4.45 -6.54 -1.94
N GLU A 86 3.70 -7.43 -1.26
CA GLU A 86 3.11 -7.16 0.05
C GLU A 86 4.19 -6.82 1.09
N LYS A 87 5.33 -7.54 1.05
CA LYS A 87 6.46 -7.23 1.93
C LYS A 87 7.08 -5.87 1.60
N ALA A 88 7.36 -5.60 0.32
CA ALA A 88 7.95 -4.33 -0.12
C ALA A 88 7.06 -3.13 0.25
N SER A 89 5.76 -3.19 -0.08
CA SER A 89 4.79 -2.15 0.27
C SER A 89 4.64 -1.95 1.78
N GLY A 90 4.73 -3.03 2.57
CA GLY A 90 4.77 -2.94 4.04
C GLY A 90 6.02 -2.23 4.57
N GLU A 91 7.19 -2.50 3.99
CA GLU A 91 8.44 -1.82 4.32
C GLU A 91 8.39 -0.33 3.97
N THR A 92 7.94 0.03 2.76
CA THR A 92 7.76 1.43 2.34
C THR A 92 6.75 2.15 3.23
N THR A 93 5.64 1.49 3.58
CA THR A 93 4.64 2.02 4.52
C THR A 93 5.26 2.33 5.87
N LYS A 94 6.08 1.42 6.40
CA LYS A 94 6.81 1.63 7.66
C LYS A 94 7.77 2.82 7.57
N MET A 95 8.51 2.96 6.47
CA MET A 95 9.40 4.10 6.26
C MET A 95 8.63 5.43 6.26
N ILE A 96 7.46 5.49 5.61
CA ILE A 96 6.58 6.68 5.65
C ILE A 96 6.06 6.90 7.08
N TYR A 97 5.64 5.84 7.76
CA TYR A 97 5.10 5.92 9.11
C TYR A 97 6.12 6.47 10.11
N GLU A 98 7.39 6.14 9.95
CA GLU A 98 8.50 6.54 10.83
C GLU A 98 9.10 7.92 10.50
N LEU A 99 8.64 8.61 9.44
CA LEU A 99 9.03 10.00 9.16
C LEU A 99 8.58 10.96 10.27
#